data_AF-A0A6L6PKU4-F1
#
_entry.id   AF-A0A6L6PKU4-F1
#
_cell.length_a   1.000
_cell.length_b   1.000
_cell.length_c   1.000
_cell.angle_alpha   90.00
_cell.angle_beta   90.00
_cell.angle_gamma   90.00
#
_symmetry.space_group_name_H-M   'P 1'
#
loop_
_entity.id
_entity.type
_entity.pdbx_description
1 polymer ?
#
loop_
_entity_poly.entity_id
_entity_poly.type
_entity_poly.pdbx_seq_one_letter_code
_entity_poly.pdbx_strand_id
1 'polypeptide(L)'
;MVQLCRPKIKTPENAKILYCLGETGSLLVGDFFLPAYITESIGMAEGLGHIHKILIEKEGVEKNSDPELIKTILARADDNIKWAKEFREDGYHQIHTLTFISEWAAQEAGNENVIAAIIETIKESAKVAASKFAAGRYNMENWPWPNETCLEIAQKLDQKAKDKTPDGGWDISARLTVLFDWLGVSLNIAPDVAARYNEASMIRNVIVHRYGRLGSGDAKNVTHLAEWVGKTVPMTRERLGEYHNAIVAIHLAIFNGVRANGWK
;
A
#
# COMPACT_ATOMS: atom_id res chain seq x y z
N MET A 1 -19.86 -17.12 -11.37
CA MET A 1 -18.99 -16.34 -10.46
C MET A 1 -18.75 -15.00 -11.13
N VAL A 2 -19.43 -13.94 -10.69
CA VAL A 2 -19.23 -12.61 -11.27
C VAL A 2 -17.94 -12.06 -10.67
N GLN A 3 -16.86 -12.10 -11.45
CA GLN A 3 -15.64 -11.42 -11.10
C GLN A 3 -15.97 -9.92 -11.15
N LEU A 4 -15.84 -9.22 -10.02
CA LEU A 4 -15.94 -7.77 -9.98
C LEU A 4 -14.82 -7.20 -10.84
N CYS A 5 -15.06 -7.08 -12.14
CA CYS A 5 -14.18 -6.37 -13.04
C CYS A 5 -14.36 -4.88 -12.74
N ARG A 6 -13.34 -4.25 -12.14
CA ARG A 6 -13.25 -2.79 -12.11
C ARG A 6 -13.49 -2.26 -13.55
N PRO A 7 -14.26 -1.18 -13.73
CA PRO A 7 -14.43 -0.59 -15.05
C PRO A 7 -13.04 -0.28 -15.63
N LYS A 8 -12.71 -0.89 -16.77
CA LYS A 8 -11.49 -0.62 -17.51
C LYS A 8 -11.61 0.80 -18.08
N ILE A 9 -11.22 1.80 -17.31
CA ILE A 9 -10.79 3.05 -17.91
C ILE A 9 -9.57 2.65 -18.73
N LYS A 10 -9.66 2.71 -20.06
CA LYS A 10 -8.50 2.42 -20.91
C LYS A 10 -7.43 3.44 -20.57
N THR A 11 -6.21 2.98 -20.28
CA THR A 11 -5.05 3.85 -20.14
C THR A 11 -4.90 4.68 -21.41
N PRO A 12 -4.96 6.02 -21.34
CA PRO A 12 -4.81 6.87 -22.51
C PRO A 12 -3.37 6.81 -23.03
N GLU A 13 -3.19 6.58 -24.34
CA GLU A 13 -1.87 6.49 -24.97
C GLU A 13 -1.07 7.81 -24.86
N ASN A 14 -1.75 8.95 -24.82
CA ASN A 14 -1.15 10.29 -24.80
C ASN A 14 -0.95 10.88 -23.39
N ALA A 15 -1.28 10.13 -22.34
CA ALA A 15 -1.14 10.57 -20.94
C ALA A 15 -0.83 9.41 -19.98
N LYS A 16 -0.09 8.40 -20.48
CA LYS A 16 0.11 7.12 -19.77
C LYS A 16 0.79 7.31 -18.42
N ILE A 17 1.78 8.20 -18.34
CA ILE A 17 2.54 8.46 -17.11
C ILE A 17 1.62 9.11 -16.05
N LEU A 18 0.89 10.17 -16.41
CA LEU A 18 -0.05 10.82 -15.47
C LEU A 18 -1.23 9.92 -15.13
N TYR A 19 -1.66 9.04 -16.03
CA TYR A 19 -2.69 8.05 -15.75
C TYR A 19 -2.24 7.06 -14.66
N CYS A 20 -1.04 6.48 -14.79
CA CYS A 20 -0.49 5.58 -13.76
C CYS A 20 -0.32 6.28 -12.40
N LEU A 21 0.09 7.56 -12.42
CA LEU A 21 0.15 8.37 -11.20
C LEU A 21 -1.25 8.58 -10.59
N GLY A 22 -2.24 8.94 -11.40
CA GLY A 22 -3.62 9.12 -10.96
C GLY A 22 -4.26 7.86 -10.39
N GLU A 23 -4.03 6.70 -11.02
CA GLU A 23 -4.51 5.40 -10.51
C GLU A 23 -3.88 5.06 -9.16
N THR A 24 -2.57 5.26 -9.03
CA THR A 24 -1.85 5.04 -7.76
C THR A 24 -2.41 5.92 -6.66
N GLY A 25 -2.52 7.23 -6.92
CA GLY A 25 -3.09 8.17 -5.96
C GLY A 25 -4.54 7.85 -5.59
N SER A 26 -5.37 7.42 -6.54
CA SER A 26 -6.75 7.00 -6.26
C SER A 26 -6.82 5.79 -5.31
N LEU A 27 -5.90 4.83 -5.48
CA LEU A 27 -5.82 3.66 -4.59
C LEU A 27 -5.35 4.05 -3.18
N LEU A 28 -4.32 4.88 -3.07
CA LEU A 28 -3.82 5.35 -1.78
C LEU A 28 -4.89 6.09 -0.98
N VAL A 29 -5.68 6.93 -1.65
CA VAL A 29 -6.83 7.59 -1.02
C VAL A 29 -7.88 6.57 -0.59
N GLY A 30 -8.28 5.67 -1.50
CA GLY A 30 -9.32 4.67 -1.20
C GLY A 30 -8.96 3.77 -0.03
N ASP A 31 -7.72 3.27 0.00
CA ASP A 31 -7.26 2.33 1.04
C ASP A 31 -7.16 3.00 2.41
N PHE A 32 -6.73 4.27 2.48
CA PHE A 32 -6.61 5.01 3.75
C PHE A 32 -7.95 5.34 4.41
N PHE A 33 -9.00 5.61 3.61
CA PHE A 33 -10.33 5.89 4.16
C PHE A 33 -11.11 4.63 4.54
N LEU A 34 -10.75 3.47 3.97
CA LEU A 34 -11.42 2.20 4.24
C LEU A 34 -11.45 1.80 5.73
N PRO A 35 -10.36 1.94 6.53
CA PRO A 35 -10.39 1.72 7.97
C PRO A 35 -11.50 2.46 8.67
N ALA A 36 -11.72 3.74 8.36
CA ALA A 36 -12.70 4.57 9.04
C ALA A 36 -14.10 3.94 8.88
N TYR A 37 -14.48 3.58 7.66
CA TYR A 37 -15.74 2.90 7.38
C TYR A 37 -15.87 1.54 8.12
N ILE A 38 -14.78 0.76 8.16
CA ILE A 38 -14.79 -0.54 8.85
C ILE A 38 -14.93 -0.33 10.37
N THR A 39 -14.16 0.60 10.95
CA THR A 39 -14.22 0.91 12.39
C THR A 39 -15.59 1.44 12.81
N GLU A 40 -16.22 2.29 11.98
CA GLU A 40 -17.60 2.75 12.20
C GLU A 40 -18.59 1.58 12.16
N SER A 41 -18.46 0.69 11.18
CA SER A 41 -19.32 -0.50 11.05
C SER A 41 -19.19 -1.43 12.27
N ILE A 42 -17.97 -1.61 12.78
CA ILE A 42 -17.70 -2.38 14.00
C ILE A 42 -18.32 -1.68 15.22
N GLY A 43 -18.18 -0.35 15.31
CA GLY A 43 -18.82 0.45 16.36
C GLY A 43 -20.34 0.34 16.36
N MET A 44 -20.96 0.31 15.17
CA MET A 44 -22.41 0.07 15.05
C MET A 44 -22.80 -1.34 15.47
N ALA A 45 -22.03 -2.37 15.07
CA ALA A 45 -22.28 -3.75 15.48
C ALA A 45 -22.24 -3.91 17.01
N GLU A 46 -21.30 -3.22 17.66
CA GLU A 46 -21.21 -3.18 19.12
C GLU A 46 -22.39 -2.42 19.75
N GLY A 47 -22.67 -1.20 19.30
CA GLY A 47 -23.66 -0.31 19.92
C GLY A 47 -25.12 -0.71 19.67
N LEU A 48 -25.41 -1.28 18.51
CA LEU A 48 -26.76 -1.66 18.08
C LEU A 48 -27.03 -3.17 18.17
N GLY A 49 -26.01 -3.98 18.46
CA GLY A 49 -26.14 -5.44 18.47
C GLY A 49 -27.24 -5.95 19.39
N HIS A 50 -27.39 -5.34 20.58
CA HIS A 50 -28.47 -5.70 21.51
C HIS A 50 -29.87 -5.41 20.96
N ILE A 51 -30.05 -4.29 20.26
CA ILE A 51 -31.32 -3.93 19.62
C ILE A 51 -31.61 -4.89 18.46
N HIS A 52 -30.59 -5.21 17.66
CA HIS A 52 -30.71 -6.15 16.54
C HIS A 52 -31.18 -7.54 17.02
N LYS A 53 -30.64 -8.03 18.14
CA LYS A 53 -31.08 -9.28 18.78
C LYS A 53 -32.56 -9.25 19.15
N ILE A 54 -33.03 -8.19 19.82
CA ILE A 54 -34.44 -8.04 20.21
C ILE A 54 -35.35 -8.06 18.97
N LEU A 55 -34.95 -7.39 17.88
CA LEU A 55 -35.71 -7.36 16.64
C LEU A 55 -35.77 -8.73 15.96
N ILE A 56 -34.64 -9.46 15.90
CA ILE A 56 -34.59 -10.82 15.34
C ILE A 56 -35.49 -11.77 16.14
N GLU A 57 -35.41 -11.72 17.47
CA GLU A 57 -36.21 -12.59 18.34
C GLU A 57 -37.70 -12.31 18.14
N LYS A 58 -38.10 -11.02 18.19
CA LYS A 58 -39.49 -10.60 17.99
C LYS A 58 -40.02 -11.01 16.62
N GLU A 59 -39.30 -10.68 15.55
CA GLU A 59 -39.74 -10.97 14.18
C GLU A 59 -39.75 -12.48 13.89
N GLY A 60 -38.78 -13.22 14.43
CA GLY A 60 -38.72 -14.68 14.34
C GLY A 60 -39.94 -15.35 14.98
N VAL A 61 -40.36 -14.87 16.17
CA VAL A 61 -41.59 -15.32 16.85
C VAL A 61 -42.83 -14.94 16.05
N GLU A 62 -42.95 -13.69 15.59
CA GLU A 62 -44.10 -13.21 14.81
C GLU A 62 -44.29 -13.98 13.49
N LYS A 63 -43.19 -14.41 12.86
CA LYS A 63 -43.20 -15.18 11.62
C LYS A 63 -43.26 -16.70 11.81
N ASN A 64 -43.37 -17.18 13.05
CA ASN A 64 -43.37 -18.61 13.39
C ASN A 64 -42.15 -19.36 12.80
N SER A 65 -40.98 -18.71 12.86
CA SER A 65 -39.71 -19.28 12.39
C SER A 65 -39.21 -20.39 13.33
N ASP A 66 -38.34 -21.26 12.82
CA ASP A 66 -37.73 -22.33 13.62
C ASP A 66 -37.01 -21.77 14.88
N PRO A 67 -37.41 -22.16 16.10
CA PRO A 67 -36.80 -21.70 17.34
C PRO A 67 -35.29 -21.95 17.44
N GLU A 68 -34.79 -23.07 16.90
CA GLU A 68 -33.35 -23.37 16.95
C GLU A 68 -32.55 -22.48 15.98
N LEU A 69 -33.16 -22.08 14.85
CA LEU A 69 -32.58 -21.09 13.96
C LEU A 69 -32.48 -19.73 14.64
N ILE A 70 -33.55 -19.27 15.30
CA ILE A 70 -33.55 -17.99 16.04
C ILE A 70 -32.44 -18.01 17.10
N LYS A 71 -32.37 -19.07 17.91
CA LYS A 71 -31.33 -19.24 18.94
C LYS A 71 -29.91 -19.20 18.37
N THR A 72 -29.68 -19.87 17.23
CA THR A 72 -28.38 -19.87 16.55
C THR A 72 -27.99 -18.48 16.07
N ILE A 73 -28.93 -17.72 15.49
CA ILE A 73 -28.68 -16.36 15.03
C ILE A 73 -28.37 -15.43 16.22
N LEU A 74 -29.12 -15.55 17.32
CA LEU A 74 -28.88 -14.75 18.53
C LEU A 74 -27.50 -15.04 19.15
N ALA A 75 -27.07 -16.31 19.18
CA ALA A 75 -25.74 -16.69 19.65
C ALA A 75 -24.63 -16.08 18.77
N ARG A 76 -24.79 -16.13 17.43
CA ARG A 76 -23.86 -15.47 16.50
C ARG A 76 -23.81 -13.96 16.69
N ALA A 77 -24.93 -13.33 17.02
CA ALA A 77 -24.96 -11.90 17.32
C ALA A 77 -24.16 -11.58 18.60
N ASP A 78 -24.22 -12.41 19.63
CA ASP A 78 -23.38 -12.26 20.83
C ASP A 78 -21.89 -12.42 20.52
N ASP A 79 -21.54 -13.42 19.71
CA ASP A 79 -20.16 -13.61 19.23
C ASP A 79 -19.66 -12.38 18.45
N ASN A 80 -20.48 -11.83 17.55
CA ASN A 80 -20.13 -10.63 16.78
C ASN A 80 -19.94 -9.39 17.67
N ILE A 81 -20.80 -9.18 18.68
CA ILE A 81 -20.67 -8.07 19.63
C ILE A 81 -19.38 -8.22 20.44
N LYS A 82 -19.07 -9.44 20.89
CA LYS A 82 -17.82 -9.73 21.61
C LYS A 82 -16.61 -9.43 20.72
N TRP A 83 -16.63 -9.90 19.48
CA TRP A 83 -15.54 -9.65 18.52
C TRP A 83 -15.36 -8.16 18.22
N ALA A 84 -16.45 -7.40 18.10
CA ALA A 84 -16.40 -5.95 17.92
C ALA A 84 -15.71 -5.22 19.09
N LYS A 85 -15.95 -5.67 20.34
CA LYS A 85 -15.28 -5.15 21.53
C LYS A 85 -13.79 -5.46 21.51
N GLU A 86 -13.42 -6.70 21.18
CA GLU A 86 -12.02 -7.13 21.08
C GLU A 86 -11.22 -6.27 20.08
N PHE A 87 -11.79 -5.94 18.92
CA PHE A 87 -11.13 -5.04 17.97
C PHE A 87 -10.90 -3.64 18.53
N ARG A 88 -11.88 -3.07 19.23
CA ARG A 88 -11.75 -1.75 19.84
C ARG A 88 -10.68 -1.78 20.94
N GLU A 89 -10.67 -2.81 21.76
CA GLU A 89 -9.69 -3.00 22.84
C GLU A 89 -8.26 -3.18 22.30
N ASP A 90 -8.10 -3.83 21.14
CA ASP A 90 -6.83 -3.90 20.38
C ASP A 90 -6.52 -2.60 19.60
N GLY A 91 -7.29 -1.52 19.82
CA GLY A 91 -7.10 -0.24 19.12
C GLY A 91 -7.21 -0.33 17.60
N TYR A 92 -7.95 -1.32 17.10
CA TYR A 92 -8.11 -1.68 15.69
C TYR A 92 -6.80 -2.04 14.98
N HIS A 93 -5.78 -2.50 15.71
CA HIS A 93 -4.46 -2.83 15.16
C HIS A 93 -4.53 -3.71 13.91
N GLN A 94 -5.35 -4.77 13.91
CA GLN A 94 -5.50 -5.64 12.74
C GLN A 94 -6.02 -4.91 11.50
N ILE A 95 -7.01 -4.03 11.66
CA ILE A 95 -7.59 -3.25 10.55
C ILE A 95 -6.54 -2.28 10.00
N HIS A 96 -5.88 -1.53 10.88
CA HIS A 96 -4.83 -0.61 10.46
C HIS A 96 -3.65 -1.33 9.79
N THR A 97 -3.30 -2.54 10.26
CA THR A 97 -2.24 -3.37 9.66
C THR A 97 -2.61 -3.78 8.24
N LEU A 98 -3.84 -4.28 8.03
CA LEU A 98 -4.31 -4.68 6.71
C LEU A 98 -4.33 -3.50 5.73
N THR A 99 -4.81 -2.34 6.19
CA THR A 99 -4.79 -1.12 5.37
C THR A 99 -3.38 -0.68 5.05
N PHE A 100 -2.47 -0.67 6.03
CA PHE A 100 -1.08 -0.32 5.79
C PHE A 100 -0.44 -1.22 4.71
N ILE A 101 -0.68 -2.54 4.78
CA ILE A 101 -0.17 -3.48 3.76
C ILE A 101 -0.82 -3.24 2.39
N SER A 102 -2.11 -2.91 2.33
CA SER A 102 -2.80 -2.57 1.08
C SER A 102 -2.23 -1.30 0.45
N GLU A 103 -2.05 -0.23 1.22
CA GLU A 103 -1.46 1.02 0.76
C GLU A 103 -0.04 0.82 0.24
N TRP A 104 0.77 0.05 0.97
CA TRP A 104 2.13 -0.26 0.54
C TRP A 104 2.15 -1.03 -0.78
N ALA A 105 1.29 -2.05 -0.93
CA ALA A 105 1.18 -2.80 -2.17
C ALA A 105 0.71 -1.93 -3.34
N ALA A 106 -0.25 -1.02 -3.11
CA ALA A 106 -0.70 -0.06 -4.10
C ALA A 106 0.42 0.89 -4.53
N GLN A 107 1.23 1.38 -3.58
CA GLN A 107 2.38 2.23 -3.86
C GLN A 107 3.49 1.50 -4.63
N GLU A 108 3.82 0.25 -4.28
CA GLU A 108 4.84 -0.54 -4.98
C GLU A 108 4.44 -0.81 -6.43
N ALA A 109 3.24 -1.36 -6.64
CA ALA A 109 2.71 -1.62 -7.97
C ALA A 109 2.55 -0.31 -8.77
N GLY A 110 2.12 0.76 -8.11
CA GLY A 110 1.98 2.09 -8.70
C GLY A 110 3.31 2.64 -9.21
N ASN A 111 4.36 2.58 -8.40
CA ASN A 111 5.70 3.03 -8.80
C ASN A 111 6.24 2.19 -9.97
N GLU A 112 6.08 0.87 -9.94
CA GLU A 112 6.45 -0.01 -11.05
C GLU A 112 5.74 0.38 -12.36
N ASN A 113 4.43 0.65 -12.29
CA ASN A 113 3.64 1.08 -13.45
C ASN A 113 4.09 2.45 -13.98
N VAL A 114 4.38 3.41 -13.09
CA VAL A 114 4.88 4.73 -13.49
C VAL A 114 6.24 4.61 -14.18
N ILE A 115 7.15 3.79 -13.63
CA ILE A 115 8.47 3.55 -14.23
C ILE A 115 8.32 2.89 -15.60
N ALA A 116 7.48 1.86 -15.72
CA ALA A 116 7.22 1.20 -16.99
C ALA A 116 6.62 2.17 -18.03
N ALA A 117 5.68 3.03 -17.62
CA ALA A 117 5.12 4.07 -18.47
C ALA A 117 6.19 5.06 -18.97
N ILE A 118 7.09 5.50 -18.08
CA ILE A 118 8.22 6.38 -18.46
C ILE A 118 9.12 5.69 -19.49
N ILE A 119 9.49 4.43 -19.27
CA ILE A 119 10.33 3.64 -20.19
C ILE A 119 9.65 3.45 -21.56
N GLU A 120 8.34 3.24 -21.57
CA GLU A 120 7.58 3.04 -22.80
C GLU A 120 7.41 4.33 -23.60
N THR A 121 7.28 5.47 -22.92
CA THR A 121 6.93 6.75 -23.55
C THR A 121 8.15 7.64 -23.82
N ILE A 122 9.20 7.57 -23.00
CA ILE A 122 10.36 8.48 -23.06
C ILE A 122 11.62 7.73 -23.52
N LYS A 123 11.99 7.94 -24.79
CA LYS A 123 13.10 7.22 -25.45
C LYS A 123 14.44 7.35 -24.73
N GLU A 124 14.78 8.53 -24.21
CA GLU A 124 16.04 8.73 -23.48
C GLU A 124 16.04 7.96 -22.15
N SER A 125 14.93 7.98 -21.41
CA SER A 125 14.77 7.18 -20.19
C SER A 125 14.87 5.67 -20.50
N ALA A 126 14.27 5.22 -21.61
CA ALA A 126 14.36 3.83 -22.07
C ALA A 126 15.81 3.41 -22.40
N LYS A 127 16.57 4.29 -23.06
CA LYS A 127 17.98 4.08 -23.38
C LYS A 127 18.83 3.96 -22.11
N VAL A 128 18.61 4.84 -21.13
CA VAL A 128 19.33 4.77 -19.85
C VAL A 128 18.93 3.51 -19.07
N ALA A 129 17.64 3.17 -19.02
CA ALA A 129 17.14 1.93 -18.41
C ALA A 129 17.81 0.69 -19.01
N ALA A 130 17.82 0.55 -20.33
CA ALA A 130 18.46 -0.57 -21.02
C ALA A 130 19.97 -0.67 -20.74
N SER A 131 20.66 0.47 -20.62
CA SER A 131 22.10 0.51 -20.31
C SER A 131 22.48 -0.08 -18.95
N LYS A 132 21.51 -0.25 -18.03
CA LYS A 132 21.75 -0.87 -16.72
C LYS A 132 21.85 -2.40 -16.80
N PHE A 133 21.56 -2.99 -17.97
CA PHE A 133 21.57 -4.41 -18.21
C PHE A 133 22.71 -4.82 -19.15
N ALA A 134 22.95 -6.13 -19.28
CA ALA A 134 23.91 -6.65 -20.24
C ALA A 134 23.56 -6.18 -21.66
N ALA A 135 24.59 -5.83 -22.44
CA ALA A 135 24.43 -5.37 -23.81
C ALA A 135 23.60 -6.36 -24.64
N GLY A 136 22.68 -5.83 -25.46
CA GLY A 136 21.80 -6.64 -26.32
C GLY A 136 20.59 -7.25 -25.62
N ARG A 137 20.47 -7.19 -24.28
CA ARG A 137 19.30 -7.74 -23.56
C ARG A 137 17.99 -7.05 -23.96
N TYR A 138 18.02 -5.73 -24.09
CA TYR A 138 16.88 -4.90 -24.54
C TYR A 138 17.35 -4.08 -25.74
N ASN A 139 16.96 -4.49 -26.95
CA ASN A 139 17.36 -3.81 -28.18
C ASN A 139 16.55 -2.52 -28.39
N MET A 140 17.24 -1.39 -28.46
CA MET A 140 16.64 -0.07 -28.69
C MET A 140 16.06 0.10 -30.10
N GLU A 141 16.45 -0.73 -31.08
CA GLU A 141 15.85 -0.75 -32.42
C GLU A 141 14.38 -1.21 -32.38
N ASN A 142 14.01 -1.98 -31.35
CA ASN A 142 12.65 -2.49 -31.14
C ASN A 142 11.81 -1.61 -30.21
N TRP A 143 12.28 -0.41 -29.85
CA TRP A 143 11.54 0.52 -28.99
C TRP A 143 10.50 1.30 -29.82
N PRO A 144 9.28 1.56 -29.31
CA PRO A 144 8.78 1.24 -27.96
C PRO A 144 8.51 -0.25 -27.76
N TRP A 145 8.91 -0.77 -26.59
CA TRP A 145 8.67 -2.17 -26.22
C TRP A 145 7.23 -2.37 -25.70
N PRO A 146 6.69 -3.61 -25.74
CA PRO A 146 5.42 -3.93 -25.10
C PRO A 146 5.46 -3.63 -23.60
N ASN A 147 4.29 -3.30 -23.03
CA ASN A 147 4.13 -2.96 -21.62
C ASN A 147 4.69 -4.03 -20.67
N GLU A 148 4.56 -5.32 -21.02
CA GLU A 148 5.10 -6.44 -20.25
C GLU A 148 6.63 -6.38 -20.16
N THR A 149 7.30 -5.96 -21.24
CA THR A 149 8.75 -5.78 -21.26
C THR A 149 9.15 -4.58 -20.43
N CYS A 150 8.41 -3.47 -20.51
CA CYS A 150 8.65 -2.27 -19.70
C CYS A 150 8.48 -2.55 -18.20
N LEU A 151 7.47 -3.34 -17.82
CA LEU A 151 7.26 -3.79 -16.43
C LEU A 151 8.38 -4.71 -15.95
N GLU A 152 8.83 -5.66 -16.77
CA GLU A 152 9.99 -6.51 -16.43
C GLU A 152 11.24 -5.66 -16.19
N ILE A 153 11.48 -4.67 -17.04
CA ILE A 153 12.61 -3.73 -16.88
C ILE A 153 12.45 -2.96 -15.57
N ALA A 154 11.25 -2.42 -15.27
CA ALA A 154 10.96 -1.67 -14.04
C ALA A 154 11.29 -2.48 -12.77
N GLN A 155 10.77 -3.71 -12.69
CA GLN A 155 11.00 -4.61 -11.55
C GLN A 155 12.49 -4.93 -11.34
N LYS A 156 13.24 -5.12 -12.43
CA LYS A 156 14.67 -5.45 -12.34
C LYS A 156 15.55 -4.22 -12.12
N LEU A 157 15.12 -3.04 -12.56
CA LEU A 157 15.80 -1.78 -12.29
C LEU A 157 15.78 -1.46 -10.81
N ASP A 158 14.69 -1.75 -10.11
CA ASP A 158 14.56 -1.56 -8.67
C ASP A 158 15.69 -2.27 -7.90
N GLN A 159 15.98 -3.54 -8.24
CA GLN A 159 17.11 -4.28 -7.64
C GLN A 159 18.46 -3.66 -7.98
N LYS A 160 18.64 -3.15 -9.21
CA LYS A 160 19.88 -2.47 -9.60
C LYS A 160 20.07 -1.16 -8.86
N ALA A 161 19.00 -0.40 -8.62
CA ALA A 161 19.02 0.83 -7.84
C ALA A 161 19.43 0.53 -6.39
N LYS A 162 18.89 -0.55 -5.80
CA LYS A 162 19.31 -1.03 -4.48
C LYS A 162 20.83 -1.27 -4.40
N ASP A 163 21.40 -1.94 -5.39
CA ASP A 163 22.84 -2.23 -5.44
C ASP A 163 23.71 -0.96 -5.61
N LYS A 164 23.10 0.16 -6.03
CA LYS A 164 23.77 1.46 -6.25
C LYS A 164 23.52 2.47 -5.12
N THR A 165 22.64 2.16 -4.18
CA THR A 165 22.33 2.99 -3.03
C THR A 165 23.10 2.49 -1.80
N PRO A 166 23.87 3.34 -1.11
CA PRO A 166 24.46 2.99 0.19
C PRO A 166 23.36 2.55 1.16
N ASP A 167 23.50 1.35 1.73
CA ASP A 167 22.46 0.72 2.56
C ASP A 167 21.08 0.65 1.87
N GLY A 168 21.04 0.44 0.55
CA GLY A 168 19.81 0.45 -0.25
C GLY A 168 18.79 -0.65 0.10
N GLY A 169 19.12 -1.56 1.02
CA GLY A 169 18.15 -2.47 1.62
C GLY A 169 17.29 -1.81 2.70
N TRP A 170 17.84 -0.81 3.41
CA TRP A 170 17.16 -0.01 4.41
C TRP A 170 16.67 1.33 3.85
N ASP A 171 17.54 2.04 3.11
CA ASP A 171 17.22 3.37 2.58
C ASP A 171 16.46 3.29 1.25
N ILE A 172 15.20 2.88 1.33
CA ILE A 172 14.30 2.79 0.18
C ILE A 172 14.01 4.18 -0.42
N SER A 173 14.02 5.25 0.38
CA SER A 173 13.83 6.62 -0.12
C SER A 173 14.96 7.04 -1.07
N ALA A 174 16.22 6.80 -0.69
CA ALA A 174 17.37 7.09 -1.54
C ALA A 174 17.42 6.15 -2.76
N ARG A 175 16.98 4.89 -2.60
CA ARG A 175 16.82 3.95 -3.71
C ARG A 175 15.84 4.47 -4.76
N LEU A 176 14.68 5.01 -4.34
CA LEU A 176 13.72 5.64 -5.26
C LEU A 176 14.34 6.86 -5.96
N THR A 177 15.08 7.71 -5.24
CA THR A 177 15.79 8.84 -5.86
C THR A 177 16.76 8.38 -6.94
N VAL A 178 17.60 7.38 -6.68
CA VAL A 178 18.53 6.81 -7.69
C VAL A 178 17.78 6.24 -8.89
N LEU A 179 16.71 5.49 -8.64
CA LEU A 179 15.90 4.85 -9.67
C LEU A 179 15.25 5.86 -10.60
N PHE A 180 14.60 6.89 -10.04
CA PHE A 180 13.94 7.94 -10.82
C PHE A 180 14.94 8.90 -11.49
N ASP A 181 16.10 9.15 -10.88
CA ASP A 181 17.18 9.94 -11.49
C ASP A 181 17.69 9.28 -12.79
N TRP A 182 17.84 7.95 -12.82
CA TRP A 182 18.16 7.24 -14.06
C TRP A 182 17.14 7.43 -15.17
N LEU A 183 15.88 7.70 -14.80
CA LEU A 183 14.83 7.94 -15.76
C LEU A 183 14.73 9.42 -16.15
N GLY A 184 15.56 10.31 -15.58
CA GLY A 184 15.51 11.76 -15.80
C GLY A 184 14.54 12.50 -14.87
N VAL A 185 14.07 11.86 -13.80
CA VAL A 185 13.13 12.44 -12.84
C VAL A 185 13.85 12.71 -11.52
N SER A 186 14.09 13.99 -11.23
CA SER A 186 14.65 14.39 -9.94
C SER A 186 13.57 14.38 -8.86
N LEU A 187 13.77 13.58 -7.81
CA LEU A 187 12.90 13.57 -6.64
C LEU A 187 13.46 14.47 -5.53
N ASN A 188 12.63 15.36 -5.01
CA ASN A 188 12.94 16.13 -3.81
C ASN A 188 12.15 15.58 -2.63
N ILE A 189 12.82 14.81 -1.78
CA ILE A 189 12.22 14.15 -0.61
C ILE A 189 12.79 14.81 0.65
N ALA A 190 11.92 15.32 1.50
CA ALA A 190 12.34 15.93 2.76
C ALA A 190 12.93 14.87 3.72
N PRO A 191 13.96 15.19 4.53
CA PRO A 191 14.62 14.20 5.39
C PRO A 191 13.69 13.50 6.38
N ASP A 192 12.70 14.20 6.93
CA ASP A 192 11.69 13.66 7.84
C ASP A 192 10.75 12.68 7.12
N VAL A 193 10.34 13.00 5.90
CA VAL A 193 9.57 12.09 5.03
C VAL A 193 10.37 10.83 4.71
N ALA A 194 11.64 10.99 4.32
CA ALA A 194 12.55 9.88 4.03
C ALA A 194 12.68 8.93 5.23
N ALA A 195 12.90 9.48 6.43
CA ALA A 195 13.02 8.70 7.66
C ALA A 195 11.75 7.88 7.94
N ARG A 196 10.57 8.50 7.83
CA ARG A 196 9.29 7.80 8.08
C ARG A 196 8.94 6.78 7.00
N TYR A 197 9.27 7.07 5.75
CA TYR A 197 9.06 6.13 4.64
C TYR A 197 9.98 4.90 4.77
N ASN A 198 11.24 5.09 5.16
CA ASN A 198 12.17 4.00 5.43
C ASN A 198 11.71 3.14 6.61
N GLU A 199 11.25 3.76 7.69
CA GLU A 199 10.63 3.05 8.82
C GLU A 199 9.40 2.24 8.38
N ALA A 200 8.49 2.83 7.61
CA ALA A 200 7.31 2.15 7.08
C ALA A 200 7.72 0.91 6.26
N SER A 201 8.71 1.02 5.38
CA SER A 201 9.23 -0.12 4.61
C SER A 201 9.70 -1.27 5.50
N MET A 202 10.45 -0.94 6.55
CA MET A 202 10.91 -1.94 7.51
C MET A 202 9.75 -2.56 8.29
N ILE A 203 8.78 -1.77 8.76
CA ILE A 203 7.60 -2.29 9.46
C ILE A 203 6.77 -3.19 8.55
N ARG A 204 6.63 -2.86 7.27
CA ARG A 204 6.00 -3.73 6.28
C ARG A 204 6.73 -5.07 6.20
N ASN A 205 8.05 -5.08 6.14
CA ASN A 205 8.83 -6.32 6.14
C ASN A 205 8.72 -7.10 7.46
N VAL A 206 8.66 -6.42 8.61
CA VAL A 206 8.41 -7.03 9.92
C VAL A 206 7.03 -7.69 9.96
N ILE A 207 5.98 -7.01 9.47
CA ILE A 207 4.62 -7.53 9.42
C ILE A 207 4.55 -8.77 8.53
N VAL A 208 5.02 -8.65 7.28
CA VAL A 208 4.87 -9.71 6.26
C VAL A 208 5.69 -10.96 6.59
N HIS A 209 6.89 -10.82 7.14
CA HIS A 209 7.81 -11.95 7.33
C HIS A 209 7.91 -12.44 8.77
N ARG A 210 7.51 -11.64 9.75
CA ARG A 210 7.69 -11.92 11.18
C ARG A 210 6.44 -11.70 12.01
N TYR A 211 5.27 -11.61 11.36
CA TYR A 211 3.98 -11.38 12.03
C TYR A 211 4.01 -10.16 12.97
N GLY A 212 4.73 -9.11 12.58
CA GLY A 212 4.82 -7.89 13.34
C GLY A 212 5.90 -7.88 14.44
N ARG A 213 6.61 -9.00 14.66
CA ARG A 213 7.63 -9.10 15.73
C ARG A 213 8.94 -8.42 15.35
N LEU A 214 9.27 -7.33 16.06
CA LEU A 214 10.47 -6.53 15.79
C LEU A 214 11.75 -7.24 16.22
N GLY A 215 12.78 -7.23 15.38
CA GLY A 215 14.11 -7.73 15.70
C GLY A 215 15.01 -6.64 16.29
N SER A 216 16.06 -7.06 17.00
CA SER A 216 17.07 -6.14 17.55
C SER A 216 17.86 -5.39 16.48
N GLY A 217 17.99 -5.97 15.28
CA GLY A 217 18.62 -5.32 14.13
C GLY A 217 17.82 -4.14 13.60
N ASP A 218 16.49 -4.26 13.53
CA ASP A 218 15.61 -3.20 13.02
C ASP A 218 15.63 -1.97 13.95
N ALA A 219 15.61 -2.22 15.26
CA ALA A 219 15.62 -1.17 16.29
C ALA A 219 16.88 -0.28 16.28
N LYS A 220 17.96 -0.69 15.59
CA LYS A 220 19.16 0.14 15.43
C LYS A 220 18.90 1.37 14.57
N ASN A 221 18.02 1.26 13.58
CA ASN A 221 17.70 2.34 12.64
C ASN A 221 16.44 3.11 13.07
N VAL A 222 15.63 2.55 13.98
CA VAL A 222 14.39 3.15 14.52
C VAL A 222 14.36 3.03 16.04
N THR A 223 15.21 3.80 16.71
CA THR A 223 15.45 3.66 18.15
C THR A 223 14.23 3.92 19.02
N HIS A 224 13.25 4.70 18.55
CA HIS A 224 11.98 4.91 19.25
C HIS A 224 11.12 3.65 19.36
N LEU A 225 11.40 2.60 18.56
CA LEU A 225 10.71 1.32 18.65
C LEU A 225 11.47 0.27 19.47
N ALA A 226 12.57 0.64 20.13
CA ALA A 226 13.42 -0.32 20.84
C ALA A 226 12.69 -1.11 21.95
N GLU A 227 11.67 -0.53 22.59
CA GLU A 227 10.86 -1.21 23.60
C GLU A 227 10.04 -2.40 23.06
N TRP A 228 9.86 -2.45 21.73
CA TRP A 228 9.10 -3.47 21.02
C TRP A 228 9.97 -4.62 20.49
N VAL A 229 11.28 -4.63 20.76
CA VAL A 229 12.15 -5.74 20.37
C VAL A 229 11.63 -7.05 20.99
N GLY A 230 11.41 -8.05 20.12
CA GLY A 230 10.83 -9.35 20.47
C GLY A 230 9.31 -9.37 20.61
N LYS A 231 8.64 -8.22 20.45
CA LYS A 231 7.18 -8.05 20.55
C LYS A 231 6.59 -7.59 19.22
N THR A 232 5.27 -7.76 19.09
CA THR A 232 4.52 -7.21 17.96
C THR A 232 4.44 -5.70 18.08
N VAL A 233 4.91 -4.96 17.07
CA VAL A 233 4.74 -3.51 17.02
C VAL A 233 3.28 -3.21 16.72
N PRO A 234 2.55 -2.47 17.57
CA PRO A 234 1.15 -2.15 17.31
C PRO A 234 1.05 -1.23 16.10
N MET A 235 0.05 -1.42 15.26
CA MET A 235 -0.32 -0.48 14.20
C MET A 235 -1.45 0.41 14.72
N THR A 236 -1.09 1.45 15.46
CA THR A 236 -2.03 2.44 15.97
C THR A 236 -2.54 3.33 14.82
N ARG A 237 -3.69 3.99 15.02
CA ARG A 237 -4.19 5.00 14.06
C ARG A 237 -3.17 6.10 13.75
N GLU A 238 -2.43 6.56 14.76
CA GLU A 238 -1.39 7.58 14.61
C GLU A 238 -0.26 7.10 13.69
N ARG A 239 0.37 5.96 14.02
CA ARG A 239 1.38 5.31 13.18
C ARG A 239 0.92 5.05 11.74
N LEU A 240 -0.31 4.57 11.55
CA LEU A 240 -0.89 4.41 10.20
C LEU A 240 -0.93 5.76 9.48
N GLY A 241 -1.40 6.82 10.14
CA GLY A 241 -1.42 8.18 9.58
C GLY A 241 -0.04 8.72 9.22
N GLU A 242 0.96 8.49 10.07
CA GLU A 242 2.36 8.88 9.80
C GLU A 242 2.91 8.15 8.56
N TYR A 243 2.69 6.84 8.45
CA TYR A 243 3.15 6.05 7.31
C TYR A 243 2.40 6.42 6.03
N HIS A 244 1.08 6.64 6.11
CA HIS A 244 0.27 7.13 5.00
C HIS A 244 0.81 8.47 4.47
N ASN A 245 1.04 9.44 5.37
CA ASN A 245 1.56 10.75 4.99
C ASN A 245 2.92 10.65 4.31
N ALA A 246 3.81 9.77 4.79
CA ALA A 246 5.10 9.53 4.16
C ALA A 246 4.95 8.92 2.76
N ILE A 247 4.08 7.91 2.59
CA ILE A 247 3.76 7.29 1.29
C ILE A 247 3.21 8.33 0.30
N VAL A 248 2.26 9.16 0.74
CA VAL A 248 1.67 10.23 -0.07
C VAL A 248 2.71 11.28 -0.44
N ALA A 249 3.58 11.67 0.49
CA ALA A 249 4.64 12.63 0.21
C ALA A 249 5.64 12.11 -0.84
N ILE A 250 6.00 10.83 -0.79
CA ILE A 250 6.81 10.17 -1.84
C ILE A 250 6.07 10.19 -3.18
N HIS A 251 4.79 9.81 -3.19
CA HIS A 251 3.98 9.82 -4.42
C HIS A 251 3.89 11.22 -5.04
N LEU A 252 3.70 12.26 -4.22
CA LEU A 252 3.71 13.65 -4.65
C LEU A 252 5.08 14.11 -5.14
N ALA A 253 6.18 13.65 -4.53
CA ALA A 253 7.52 13.94 -5.02
C ALA A 253 7.74 13.37 -6.43
N ILE A 254 7.27 12.14 -6.68
CA ILE A 254 7.30 11.52 -8.02
C ILE A 254 6.43 12.31 -9.00
N PHE A 255 5.19 12.62 -8.62
CA PHE A 255 4.27 13.41 -9.46
C PHE A 255 4.88 14.77 -9.83
N ASN A 256 5.46 15.48 -8.87
CA ASN A 256 6.08 16.78 -9.09
C ASN A 256 7.32 16.67 -9.99
N GLY A 257 8.15 15.63 -9.80
CA GLY A 257 9.31 15.36 -10.66
C GLY A 257 8.91 15.08 -12.11
N VAL A 258 7.87 14.27 -12.33
CA VAL A 258 7.31 14.00 -13.67
C VAL A 258 6.76 15.29 -14.29
N ARG A 259 5.99 16.07 -13.52
CA ARG A 259 5.40 17.34 -13.99
C ARG A 259 6.47 18.38 -14.34
N ALA A 260 7.56 18.46 -13.57
CA ALA A 260 8.68 19.36 -13.84
C ALA A 260 9.38 19.06 -15.18
N ASN A 261 9.36 17.81 -15.61
CA ASN A 261 9.85 17.38 -16.93
C ASN A 261 8.87 17.68 -18.09
N GLY A 262 7.67 18.19 -17.79
CA GLY A 262 6.63 18.48 -18.80
C GLY A 262 5.98 17.23 -19.40
N TRP A 263 6.15 16.06 -18.77
CA TRP A 263 5.56 14.81 -19.23
C TRP A 263 4.08 14.75 -18.89
N LYS A 264 3.29 14.27 -19.85
CA LYS A 264 1.84 14.07 -19.73
C LYS A 264 1.53 12.59 -19.66
#